data_AF-A0A1L6JF77-F1
#
_entry.id   AF-A0A1L6JF77-F1
#
_cell.length_a   1.000
_cell.length_b   1.000
_cell.length_c   1.000
_cell.angle_alpha   90.00
_cell.angle_beta   90.00
_cell.angle_gamma   90.00
#
_symmetry.space_group_name_H-M   'P 1'
#
loop_
_entity.id
_entity.type
_entity.pdbx_description
1 polymer ?
#
loop_
_entity_poly.entity_id
_entity_poly.type
_entity_poly.pdbx_seq_one_letter_code
_entity_poly.pdbx_strand_id
1 'polypeptide(L)'
;MLDGIWSGAPTGKEVLAASIIHEHRFAHTGRPAVFGVNRDWWKPESDLDEFRFVGTQSVSRAEQSFVNAIAGFAPGSRISSLFAANHAAEGEWRWSNDQDAFIIEIQQRDAKNEAERAAKEERNRTRLNKLTWEQLQSETPFEKWSPSPPFPPEEFTDAARATIRDACAALKELGPKPRRADVRAILKKTVIWFNEADEKANGVIETEEREDICAVLEEMAHLARQKVLVDEIDEWREW
;
A
#
# COMPACT_ATOMS: atom_id res chain seq x y z
N MET A 1 -0.72 26.41 -23.75
CA MET A 1 -0.27 27.37 -22.73
C MET A 1 -0.55 26.68 -21.40
N LEU A 2 0.46 26.46 -20.56
CA LEU A 2 0.26 25.82 -19.25
C LEU A 2 -0.20 26.92 -18.29
N ASP A 3 -1.51 27.11 -18.17
CA ASP A 3 -2.08 28.01 -17.16
C ASP A 3 -1.55 27.60 -15.78
N GLY A 4 -1.08 28.55 -14.98
CA GLY A 4 -0.44 28.27 -13.69
C GLY A 4 1.09 28.08 -13.73
N ILE A 5 1.75 28.27 -14.87
CA ILE A 5 3.21 28.40 -14.95
C ILE A 5 3.59 29.85 -15.26
N TRP A 6 4.26 30.50 -14.31
CA TRP A 6 4.68 31.88 -14.43
C TRP A 6 6.20 31.98 -14.48
N SER A 7 6.73 32.92 -15.26
CA SER A 7 8.17 33.22 -15.33
C SER A 7 8.71 33.97 -14.10
N GLY A 8 7.84 34.24 -13.13
CA GLY A 8 8.13 34.91 -11.86
C GLY A 8 6.97 34.71 -10.89
N ALA A 9 7.11 35.15 -9.64
CA ALA A 9 6.07 34.97 -8.63
C ALA A 9 4.76 35.68 -9.05
N PRO A 10 3.64 34.95 -9.21
CA PRO A 10 2.36 35.55 -9.59
C PRO A 10 1.77 36.37 -8.43
N THR A 11 0.95 37.36 -8.76
CA THR A 11 0.08 38.03 -7.81
C THR A 11 -1.10 37.13 -7.44
N GLY A 12 -1.68 37.33 -6.26
CA GLY A 12 -2.89 36.59 -5.86
C GLY A 12 -4.05 36.73 -6.86
N LYS A 13 -4.16 37.85 -7.59
CA LYS A 13 -5.17 38.01 -8.66
C LYS A 13 -4.90 37.12 -9.87
N GLU A 14 -3.64 37.00 -10.29
CA GLU A 14 -3.25 36.12 -11.40
C GLU A 14 -3.46 34.65 -11.04
N VAL A 15 -3.17 34.27 -9.79
CA VAL A 15 -3.47 32.94 -9.26
C VAL A 15 -4.98 32.68 -9.29
N LEU A 16 -5.79 33.58 -8.74
CA LEU A 16 -7.26 33.42 -8.72
C LEU A 16 -7.90 33.33 -10.12
N ALA A 17 -7.27 33.94 -11.13
CA ALA A 17 -7.73 33.91 -12.51
C ALA A 17 -7.27 32.66 -13.27
N ALA A 18 -6.32 31.89 -12.74
CA ALA A 18 -5.79 30.69 -13.40
C ALA A 18 -6.85 29.59 -13.46
N SER A 19 -7.12 29.06 -14.66
CA SER A 19 -8.18 28.05 -14.84
C SER A 19 -7.91 26.79 -14.02
N ILE A 20 -6.65 26.40 -13.90
CA ILE A 20 -6.17 25.18 -13.21
C ILE A 20 -6.64 25.07 -11.75
N ILE A 21 -6.97 26.19 -11.09
CA ILE A 21 -7.48 26.19 -9.69
C ILE A 21 -8.98 25.85 -9.63
N HIS A 22 -9.70 26.08 -10.73
CA HIS A 22 -11.15 25.87 -10.84
C HIS A 22 -11.51 24.59 -11.60
N GLU A 23 -10.52 23.86 -12.11
CA GLU A 23 -10.74 22.59 -12.77
C GLU A 23 -10.88 21.48 -11.71
N HIS A 24 -12.02 20.77 -11.74
CA HIS A 24 -12.41 19.84 -10.66
C HIS A 24 -12.26 18.35 -11.05
N ARG A 25 -11.62 18.03 -12.17
CA ARG A 25 -11.61 16.65 -12.72
C ARG A 25 -10.27 15.95 -12.54
N PHE A 26 -10.04 15.30 -11.41
CA PHE A 26 -8.82 14.51 -11.22
C PHE A 26 -9.02 13.14 -10.56
N ALA A 27 -10.08 12.46 -10.95
CA ALA A 27 -9.96 11.03 -11.12
C ALA A 27 -10.57 10.68 -12.46
N HIS A 28 -9.80 10.06 -13.34
CA HIS A 28 -10.27 9.34 -14.53
C HIS A 28 -11.42 8.35 -14.22
N THR A 29 -11.75 8.14 -12.94
CA THR A 29 -12.91 7.42 -12.41
C THR A 29 -14.16 8.29 -12.18
N GLY A 30 -14.19 9.55 -12.62
CA GLY A 30 -15.30 10.48 -12.45
C GLY A 30 -15.43 11.11 -11.06
N ARG A 31 -14.33 11.13 -10.28
CA ARG A 31 -14.31 11.70 -8.92
C ARG A 31 -13.60 13.06 -8.86
N PRO A 32 -13.92 13.91 -7.87
CA PRO A 32 -13.21 15.16 -7.60
C PRO A 32 -11.73 14.93 -7.34
N ALA A 33 -10.96 15.94 -7.71
CA ALA A 33 -9.52 15.99 -7.75
C ALA A 33 -8.77 16.20 -6.44
N VAL A 34 -9.50 16.16 -5.34
CA VAL A 34 -8.99 16.72 -4.10
C VAL A 34 -8.14 15.67 -3.40
N PHE A 35 -6.92 16.05 -3.03
CA PHE A 35 -6.07 15.26 -2.15
C PHE A 35 -5.58 16.16 -1.01
N GLY A 36 -5.50 15.59 0.19
CA GLY A 36 -4.80 16.23 1.29
C GLY A 36 -3.33 15.88 1.26
N VAL A 37 -2.53 16.81 1.75
CA VAL A 37 -1.14 16.53 2.12
C VAL A 37 -1.07 16.67 3.63
N ASN A 38 -0.65 15.61 4.32
CA ASN A 38 -0.35 15.73 5.74
C ASN A 38 0.83 16.68 5.91
N ARG A 39 0.75 17.62 6.85
CA ARG A 39 1.84 18.55 7.15
C ARG A 39 3.14 17.82 7.46
N ASP A 40 3.07 16.68 8.15
CA ASP A 40 4.24 15.89 8.51
C ASP A 40 4.89 15.19 7.30
N TRP A 41 4.15 15.06 6.19
CA TRP A 41 4.65 14.51 4.92
C TRP A 41 5.14 15.58 3.95
N TRP A 42 4.96 16.85 4.32
CA TRP A 42 5.54 17.96 3.59
C TRP A 42 6.91 18.26 4.19
N LYS A 43 7.96 18.20 3.37
CA LYS A 43 9.33 18.59 3.73
C LYS A 43 9.68 19.85 2.94
N PRO A 44 9.27 21.06 3.41
CA PRO A 44 9.41 22.29 2.65
C PRO A 44 10.84 22.56 2.18
N GLU A 45 11.85 22.12 2.95
CA GLU A 45 13.26 22.33 2.64
C GLU A 45 13.78 21.44 1.50
N SER A 46 13.08 20.35 1.17
CA SER A 46 13.47 19.42 0.10
C SER A 46 12.47 19.33 -1.06
N ASP A 47 11.20 19.61 -0.79
CA ASP A 47 10.12 19.41 -1.77
C ASP A 47 9.92 20.63 -2.67
N LEU A 48 10.36 21.82 -2.23
CA LEU A 48 10.24 23.08 -2.95
C LEU A 48 11.50 23.93 -2.74
N ASP A 49 12.02 24.54 -3.81
CA ASP A 49 13.16 25.45 -3.71
C ASP A 49 12.82 26.74 -2.96
N GLU A 50 11.63 27.30 -3.19
CA GLU A 50 11.12 28.50 -2.52
C GLU A 50 9.60 28.41 -2.33
N PHE A 51 9.11 28.74 -1.14
CA PHE A 51 7.68 28.91 -0.87
C PHE A 51 7.36 30.39 -0.69
N ARG A 52 6.40 30.91 -1.48
CA ARG A 52 5.94 32.30 -1.36
C ARG A 52 4.42 32.36 -1.20
N PHE A 53 3.98 33.03 -0.14
CA PHE A 53 2.59 33.34 0.06
C PHE A 53 2.13 34.43 -0.92
N VAL A 54 1.09 34.14 -1.71
CA VAL A 54 0.57 35.02 -2.78
C VAL A 54 -0.81 35.61 -2.48
N GLY A 55 -1.54 35.07 -1.50
CA GLY A 55 -2.85 35.56 -1.10
C GLY A 55 -3.70 34.54 -0.34
N THR A 56 -4.90 34.96 0.08
CA THR A 56 -5.92 34.08 0.67
C THR A 56 -7.15 34.00 -0.24
N GLN A 57 -7.82 32.85 -0.26
CA GLN A 57 -9.08 32.63 -0.96
C GLN A 57 -10.09 32.00 -0.02
N SER A 58 -11.35 32.38 -0.16
CA SER A 58 -12.44 31.72 0.56
C SER A 58 -12.70 30.33 0.00
N VAL A 59 -12.76 29.34 0.89
CA VAL A 59 -13.07 27.95 0.56
C VAL A 59 -14.58 27.81 0.37
N SER A 60 -15.01 27.22 -0.74
CA SER A 60 -16.42 26.91 -1.01
C SER A 60 -16.94 25.83 -0.06
N ARG A 61 -18.27 25.71 0.06
CA ARG A 61 -18.90 24.65 0.86
C ARG A 61 -18.52 23.24 0.38
N ALA A 62 -18.33 23.06 -0.92
CA ALA A 62 -17.92 21.80 -1.51
C ALA A 62 -16.48 21.44 -1.12
N GLU A 63 -15.55 22.39 -1.25
CA GLU A 63 -14.16 22.23 -0.82
C GLU A 63 -14.04 21.97 0.68
N GLN A 64 -14.82 22.67 1.50
CA GLN A 64 -14.87 22.43 2.94
C GLN A 64 -15.33 21.00 3.27
N SER A 65 -16.24 20.43 2.48
CA SER A 65 -16.66 19.03 2.63
C SER A 65 -15.51 18.06 2.34
N PHE A 66 -14.68 18.34 1.32
CA PHE A 66 -13.50 17.53 1.03
C PHE A 66 -12.45 17.65 2.12
N VAL A 67 -12.18 18.86 2.61
CA VAL A 67 -11.26 19.09 3.75
C VAL A 67 -11.70 18.28 4.97
N ASN A 68 -13.00 18.32 5.31
CA ASN A 68 -13.53 17.58 6.45
C ASN A 68 -13.42 16.05 6.26
N ALA A 69 -13.73 15.55 5.06
CA ALA A 69 -13.59 14.14 4.73
C ALA A 69 -12.13 13.68 4.84
N ILE A 70 -11.19 14.49 4.36
CA ILE A 70 -9.76 14.20 4.43
C ILE A 70 -9.25 14.23 5.87
N ALA A 71 -9.58 15.28 6.62
CA ALA A 71 -9.18 15.40 8.03
C ALA A 71 -9.74 14.28 8.91
N GLY A 72 -10.92 13.76 8.57
CA GLY A 72 -11.55 12.62 9.25
C GLY A 72 -11.14 11.26 8.70
N PHE A 73 -10.21 11.18 7.75
CA PHE A 73 -9.81 9.94 7.06
C PHE A 73 -11.01 9.12 6.55
N ALA A 74 -12.06 9.81 6.10
CA ALA A 74 -13.29 9.15 5.65
C ALA A 74 -13.02 8.22 4.44
N PRO A 75 -13.79 7.12 4.28
CA PRO A 75 -13.65 6.24 3.12
C PRO A 75 -13.71 7.02 1.80
N GLY A 76 -12.67 6.86 0.97
CA GLY A 76 -12.53 7.57 -0.31
C GLY A 76 -11.77 8.88 -0.24
N SER A 77 -11.36 9.34 0.94
CA SER A 77 -10.40 10.44 1.10
C SER A 77 -9.04 10.07 0.52
N ARG A 78 -8.42 11.03 -0.18
CA ARG A 78 -7.10 10.87 -0.76
C ARG A 78 -6.12 11.71 0.01
N ILE A 79 -5.08 11.07 0.53
CA ILE A 79 -3.96 11.73 1.20
C ILE A 79 -2.69 11.24 0.53
N SER A 80 -1.82 12.17 0.15
CA SER A 80 -0.55 11.85 -0.50
C SER A 80 0.50 12.92 -0.21
N SER A 81 1.75 12.69 -0.61
CA SER A 81 2.79 13.72 -0.64
C SER A 81 2.58 14.71 -1.80
N LEU A 82 3.28 15.85 -1.75
CA LEU A 82 3.27 16.86 -2.82
C LEU A 82 3.70 16.31 -4.18
N PHE A 83 4.49 15.25 -4.22
CA PHE A 83 4.88 14.58 -5.47
C PHE A 83 3.65 14.14 -6.29
N ALA A 84 2.58 13.69 -5.63
CA ALA A 84 1.37 13.26 -6.32
C ALA A 84 0.57 14.42 -6.95
N ALA A 85 0.80 15.67 -6.51
CA ALA A 85 0.18 16.85 -7.10
C ALA A 85 0.55 17.01 -8.58
N ASN A 86 1.80 16.68 -8.93
CA ASN A 86 2.28 16.77 -10.30
C ASN A 86 1.57 15.76 -11.23
N HIS A 87 1.38 14.52 -10.77
CA HIS A 87 0.63 13.51 -11.53
C HIS A 87 -0.82 13.91 -11.79
N ALA A 88 -1.42 14.64 -10.84
CA ALA A 88 -2.74 15.20 -11.02
C ALA A 88 -2.72 16.22 -12.17
N ALA A 89 -1.86 17.25 -12.08
CA ALA A 89 -1.75 18.31 -13.09
C ALA A 89 -1.45 17.79 -14.50
N GLU A 90 -0.54 16.82 -14.61
CA GLU A 90 -0.24 16.13 -15.86
C GLU A 90 -1.48 15.41 -16.40
N GLY A 91 -2.20 14.65 -15.56
CA GLY A 91 -3.39 13.91 -15.94
C GLY A 91 -4.51 14.81 -16.51
N GLU A 92 -4.69 16.01 -15.95
CA GLU A 92 -5.64 16.99 -16.46
C GLU A 92 -5.23 17.54 -17.82
N TRP A 93 -3.97 17.95 -17.96
CA TRP A 93 -3.45 18.42 -19.23
C TRP A 93 -3.62 17.34 -20.30
N ARG A 94 -3.27 16.08 -19.98
CA ARG A 94 -3.43 14.95 -20.90
C ARG A 94 -4.90 14.65 -21.21
N TRP A 95 -5.81 14.76 -20.26
CA TRP A 95 -7.25 14.59 -20.53
C TRP A 95 -7.79 15.64 -21.51
N SER A 96 -7.34 16.89 -21.40
CA SER A 96 -7.80 17.98 -22.26
C SER A 96 -7.09 18.07 -23.61
N ASN A 97 -5.86 17.53 -23.72
CA ASN A 97 -5.00 17.72 -24.89
C ASN A 97 -4.61 16.42 -25.60
N ASP A 98 -4.65 15.26 -24.93
CA ASP A 98 -4.19 13.95 -25.43
C ASP A 98 -4.99 12.78 -24.82
N GLN A 99 -6.32 12.92 -24.82
CA GLN A 99 -7.22 12.01 -24.10
C GLN A 99 -7.10 10.55 -24.57
N ASP A 100 -7.05 10.33 -25.87
CA ASP A 100 -7.06 8.99 -26.46
C ASP A 100 -5.77 8.23 -26.09
N ALA A 101 -4.60 8.87 -26.20
CA ALA A 101 -3.35 8.22 -25.83
C ALA A 101 -3.28 7.95 -24.32
N PHE A 102 -3.80 8.88 -23.50
CA PHE A 102 -3.88 8.71 -22.05
C PHE A 102 -4.77 7.52 -21.65
N ILE A 103 -5.92 7.34 -22.28
CA ILE A 103 -6.80 6.19 -22.04
C ILE A 103 -6.12 4.88 -22.45
N ILE A 104 -5.44 4.85 -23.60
CA ILE A 104 -4.71 3.65 -24.08
C ILE A 104 -3.61 3.26 -23.08
N GLU A 105 -2.84 4.23 -22.58
CA GLU A 105 -1.79 3.98 -21.59
C GLU A 105 -2.34 3.40 -20.29
N ILE A 106 -3.45 3.96 -19.78
CA ILE A 106 -4.13 3.44 -18.59
C ILE A 106 -4.57 1.98 -18.83
N GLN A 107 -5.18 1.69 -19.97
CA GLN A 107 -5.62 0.34 -20.30
C GLN A 107 -4.45 -0.64 -20.39
N GLN A 108 -3.31 -0.22 -20.96
CA GLN A 108 -2.10 -1.04 -21.03
C GLN A 108 -1.52 -1.31 -19.63
N ARG A 109 -1.46 -0.29 -18.77
CA ARG A 109 -1.02 -0.42 -17.38
C ARG A 109 -1.93 -1.36 -16.60
N ASP A 110 -3.24 -1.18 -16.71
CA ASP A 110 -4.22 -2.00 -15.99
C ASP A 110 -4.19 -3.45 -16.49
N ALA A 111 -4.04 -3.67 -17.80
CA ALA A 111 -3.86 -5.01 -18.39
C ALA A 111 -2.54 -5.67 -17.94
N LYS A 112 -1.44 -4.89 -17.84
CA LYS A 112 -0.17 -5.38 -17.30
C LYS A 112 -0.33 -5.79 -15.82
N ASN A 113 -0.94 -4.94 -15.00
CA ASN A 113 -1.17 -5.23 -13.58
C ASN A 113 -2.06 -6.47 -13.38
N GLU A 114 -3.10 -6.63 -14.21
CA GLU A 114 -3.96 -7.82 -14.20
C GLU A 114 -3.19 -9.09 -14.60
N ALA A 115 -2.36 -9.00 -15.65
CA ALA A 115 -1.51 -10.11 -16.07
C ALA A 115 -0.47 -10.50 -15.01
N GLU A 116 0.13 -9.52 -14.32
CA GLU A 116 1.05 -9.75 -13.21
C GLU A 116 0.35 -10.40 -12.01
N ARG A 117 -0.86 -9.95 -11.66
CA ARG A 117 -1.68 -10.56 -10.61
C ARG A 117 -2.04 -12.01 -10.96
N ALA A 118 -2.57 -12.24 -12.15
CA ALA A 118 -2.92 -13.58 -12.62
C ALA A 118 -1.70 -14.52 -12.66
N ALA A 119 -0.54 -14.02 -13.08
CA ALA A 119 0.70 -14.80 -13.05
C ALA A 119 1.17 -15.11 -11.61
N LYS A 120 1.01 -14.16 -10.67
CA LYS A 120 1.31 -14.38 -9.23
C LYS A 120 0.38 -15.44 -8.64
N GLU A 121 -0.93 -15.35 -8.91
CA GLU A 121 -1.93 -16.33 -8.48
C GLU A 121 -1.65 -17.72 -9.05
N GLU A 122 -1.30 -17.83 -10.33
CA GLU A 122 -0.97 -19.11 -10.96
C GLU A 122 0.28 -19.76 -10.35
N ARG A 123 1.33 -18.96 -10.12
CA ARG A 123 2.55 -19.42 -9.44
C ARG A 123 2.22 -19.90 -8.02
N ASN A 124 1.44 -19.14 -7.27
CA ASN A 124 1.04 -19.50 -5.91
C ASN A 124 0.23 -20.80 -5.91
N ARG A 125 -0.78 -20.91 -6.77
CA ARG A 125 -1.59 -22.14 -6.93
C ARG A 125 -0.74 -23.36 -7.26
N THR A 126 0.21 -23.20 -8.19
CA THR A 126 1.13 -24.27 -8.58
C THR A 126 2.04 -24.69 -7.42
N ARG A 127 2.55 -23.73 -6.64
CA ARG A 127 3.37 -23.97 -5.45
C ARG A 127 2.57 -24.70 -4.38
N LEU A 128 1.42 -24.18 -3.97
CA LEU A 128 0.56 -24.77 -2.96
C LEU A 128 0.17 -26.22 -3.29
N ASN A 129 -0.12 -26.53 -4.56
CA ASN A 129 -0.49 -27.88 -4.99
C ASN A 129 0.63 -28.93 -4.81
N LYS A 130 1.90 -28.50 -4.80
CA LYS A 130 3.07 -29.41 -4.67
C LYS A 130 3.72 -29.34 -3.29
N LEU A 131 3.35 -28.35 -2.49
CA LEU A 131 3.98 -28.06 -1.21
C LEU A 131 3.75 -29.20 -0.21
N THR A 132 4.77 -29.50 0.58
CA THR A 132 4.72 -30.44 1.70
C THR A 132 5.27 -29.78 2.97
N TRP A 133 4.99 -30.38 4.13
CA TRP A 133 5.60 -29.93 5.38
C TRP A 133 7.12 -30.04 5.36
N GLU A 134 7.66 -31.12 4.76
CA GLU A 134 9.10 -31.32 4.60
C GLU A 134 9.73 -30.21 3.75
N GLN A 135 9.07 -29.84 2.64
CA GLN A 135 9.54 -28.76 1.80
C GLN A 135 9.52 -27.43 2.56
N LEU A 136 8.38 -27.07 3.17
CA LEU A 136 8.24 -25.80 3.91
C LEU A 136 9.24 -25.68 5.07
N GLN A 137 9.53 -26.79 5.77
CA GLN A 137 10.52 -26.82 6.85
C GLN A 137 11.98 -26.75 6.36
N SER A 138 12.25 -27.17 5.12
CA SER A 138 13.60 -27.15 4.53
C SER A 138 13.99 -25.79 3.95
N GLU A 139 13.00 -24.98 3.59
CA GLU A 139 13.21 -23.64 3.06
C GLU A 139 13.60 -22.67 4.20
N THR A 140 14.33 -21.61 3.87
CA THR A 140 14.63 -20.53 4.81
C THR A 140 13.51 -19.50 4.70
N PRO A 141 12.66 -19.32 5.73
CA PRO A 141 11.67 -18.25 5.70
C PRO A 141 12.38 -16.90 5.52
N PHE A 142 11.80 -16.03 4.71
CA PHE A 142 12.29 -14.66 4.53
C PHE A 142 13.77 -14.61 4.10
N GLU A 143 14.20 -15.52 3.21
CA GLU A 143 15.59 -15.56 2.71
C GLU A 143 16.01 -14.22 2.07
N LYS A 144 15.07 -13.50 1.47
CA LYS A 144 15.30 -12.21 0.80
C LYS A 144 15.43 -11.03 1.76
N TRP A 145 15.08 -11.18 3.04
CA TRP A 145 15.24 -10.13 4.03
C TRP A 145 16.74 -10.04 4.36
N SER A 146 17.46 -9.29 3.53
CA SER A 146 18.88 -8.98 3.69
C SER A 146 18.99 -7.66 4.46
N PRO A 147 19.82 -7.54 5.51
CA PRO A 147 19.90 -6.31 6.30
C PRO A 147 20.44 -5.16 5.45
N SER A 148 19.53 -4.31 4.97
CA SER A 148 19.82 -3.03 4.36
C SER A 148 18.51 -2.25 4.32
N PRO A 149 18.41 -1.03 4.88
CA PRO A 149 17.21 -0.22 4.72
C PRO A 149 16.79 -0.20 3.24
N PRO A 150 15.56 -0.63 2.90
CA PRO A 150 14.37 -0.66 3.76
C PRO A 150 14.08 -1.96 4.54
N PHE A 151 14.91 -3.01 4.47
CA PHE A 151 14.62 -4.30 5.10
C PHE A 151 14.74 -4.29 6.63
N PRO A 152 13.99 -5.17 7.34
CA PRO A 152 14.04 -5.28 8.80
C PRO A 152 15.44 -5.55 9.35
N PRO A 153 15.74 -5.13 10.59
CA PRO A 153 16.99 -5.48 11.28
C PRO A 153 17.23 -7.00 11.32
N GLU A 154 18.49 -7.41 11.37
CA GLU A 154 18.89 -8.83 11.41
C GLU A 154 18.22 -9.56 12.60
N GLU A 155 18.22 -8.94 13.78
CA GLU A 155 17.58 -9.50 14.98
C GLU A 155 16.08 -9.76 14.79
N PHE A 156 15.37 -8.84 14.11
CA PHE A 156 13.95 -9.00 13.80
C PHE A 156 13.75 -10.16 12.82
N THR A 157 14.55 -10.20 11.77
CA THR A 157 14.48 -11.22 10.72
C THR A 157 14.71 -12.62 11.28
N ASP A 158 15.70 -12.77 12.16
CA ASP A 158 16.00 -14.06 12.80
C ASP A 158 14.90 -14.50 13.77
N ALA A 159 14.33 -13.57 14.52
CA ALA A 159 13.19 -13.87 15.39
C ALA A 159 11.93 -14.23 14.59
N ALA A 160 11.71 -13.58 13.45
CA ALA A 160 10.62 -13.90 12.52
C ALA A 160 10.79 -15.31 11.94
N ARG A 161 12.01 -15.65 11.49
CA ARG A 161 12.36 -16.99 11.01
C ARG A 161 12.11 -18.06 12.07
N ALA A 162 12.53 -17.82 13.31
CA ALA A 162 12.31 -18.74 14.42
C ALA A 162 10.81 -18.95 14.67
N THR A 163 10.04 -17.87 14.72
CA THR A 163 8.59 -17.90 14.94
C THR A 163 7.85 -18.70 13.87
N ILE A 164 8.23 -18.53 12.60
CA ILE A 164 7.67 -19.33 11.49
C ILE A 164 8.03 -20.80 11.62
N ARG A 165 9.30 -21.13 11.92
CA ARG A 165 9.74 -22.51 12.08
C ARG A 165 9.00 -23.22 13.22
N ASP A 166 8.83 -22.54 14.35
CA ASP A 166 8.11 -23.07 15.51
C ASP A 166 6.62 -23.30 15.18
N ALA A 167 5.99 -22.37 14.46
CA ALA A 167 4.61 -22.53 14.01
C ALA A 167 4.45 -23.70 13.03
N CYS A 168 5.37 -23.84 12.05
CA CYS A 168 5.39 -24.97 11.13
C CYS A 168 5.56 -26.31 11.86
N ALA A 169 6.46 -26.38 12.85
CA ALA A 169 6.64 -27.57 13.66
C ALA A 169 5.37 -27.92 14.45
N ALA A 170 4.78 -26.94 15.14
CA ALA A 170 3.55 -27.13 15.91
C ALA A 170 2.38 -27.59 15.03
N LEU A 171 2.21 -27.01 13.84
CA LEU A 171 1.16 -27.41 12.90
C LEU A 171 1.37 -28.83 12.37
N LYS A 172 2.61 -29.21 12.07
CA LYS A 172 2.95 -30.57 11.63
C LYS A 172 2.63 -31.60 12.72
N GLU A 173 2.91 -31.29 13.98
CA GLU A 173 2.63 -32.17 15.13
C GLU A 173 1.14 -32.45 15.35
N LEU A 174 0.24 -31.55 14.93
CA LEU A 174 -1.20 -31.79 14.98
C LEU A 174 -1.67 -32.92 14.04
N GLY A 175 -0.82 -33.36 13.11
CA GLY A 175 -1.10 -34.45 12.18
C GLY A 175 -1.89 -34.03 10.93
N PRO A 176 -2.35 -35.00 10.11
CA PRO A 176 -2.81 -34.74 8.74
C PRO A 176 -4.20 -34.11 8.61
N LYS A 177 -5.00 -34.13 9.68
CA LYS A 177 -6.37 -33.57 9.72
C LYS A 177 -6.62 -32.87 11.05
N PRO A 178 -5.90 -31.78 11.33
CA PRO A 178 -6.00 -31.09 12.60
C PRO A 178 -7.37 -30.41 12.74
N ARG A 179 -7.84 -30.24 13.98
CA ARG A 179 -9.08 -29.48 14.21
C ARG A 179 -8.83 -28.01 13.89
N ARG A 180 -9.80 -27.35 13.26
CA ARG A 180 -9.68 -25.93 12.88
C ARG A 180 -9.28 -25.03 14.04
N ALA A 181 -9.83 -25.28 15.24
CA ALA A 181 -9.52 -24.50 16.43
C ALA A 181 -8.04 -24.54 16.82
N ASP A 182 -7.39 -25.70 16.69
CA ASP A 182 -5.98 -25.87 17.05
C ASP A 182 -5.07 -25.15 16.03
N VAL A 183 -5.37 -25.29 14.73
CA VAL A 183 -4.67 -24.58 13.64
C VAL A 183 -4.83 -23.06 13.80
N ARG A 184 -6.07 -22.61 14.04
CA ARG A 184 -6.41 -21.20 14.25
C ARG A 184 -5.63 -20.61 15.41
N ALA A 185 -5.50 -21.34 16.52
CA ALA A 185 -4.75 -20.88 17.69
C ALA A 185 -3.26 -20.66 17.37
N ILE A 186 -2.64 -21.57 16.61
CA ILE A 186 -1.24 -21.44 16.20
C ILE A 186 -1.07 -20.25 15.24
N LEU A 187 -1.85 -20.19 14.17
CA LEU A 187 -1.77 -19.09 13.19
C LEU A 187 -2.01 -17.73 13.84
N LYS A 188 -3.04 -17.62 14.70
CA LYS A 188 -3.33 -16.38 15.41
C LYS A 188 -2.20 -15.97 16.36
N LYS A 189 -1.60 -16.94 17.08
CA LYS A 189 -0.44 -16.66 17.93
C LYS A 189 0.73 -16.13 17.10
N THR A 190 0.98 -16.69 15.91
CA THR A 190 2.00 -16.21 14.98
C THR A 190 1.73 -14.79 14.50
N VAL A 191 0.49 -14.48 14.08
CA VAL A 191 0.12 -13.12 13.64
C VAL A 191 0.27 -12.10 14.78
N ILE A 192 -0.21 -12.43 15.99
CA ILE A 192 -0.05 -11.57 17.17
C ILE A 192 1.42 -11.28 17.45
N TRP A 193 2.29 -12.30 17.34
CA TRP A 193 3.72 -12.09 17.50
C TRP A 193 4.28 -11.08 16.49
N PHE A 194 3.87 -11.13 15.22
CA PHE A 194 4.29 -10.15 14.22
C PHE A 194 3.78 -8.74 14.54
N ASN A 195 2.52 -8.57 14.96
CA ASN A 195 1.99 -7.27 15.39
C ASN A 195 2.85 -6.69 16.53
N GLU A 196 3.10 -7.47 17.58
CA GLU A 196 3.89 -7.03 18.74
C GLU A 196 5.36 -6.75 18.39
N ALA A 197 5.94 -7.56 17.51
CA ALA A 197 7.33 -7.39 17.09
C ALA A 197 7.50 -6.13 16.23
N ASP A 198 6.55 -5.88 15.33
CA ASP A 198 6.55 -4.70 14.46
C ASP A 198 6.38 -3.40 15.25
N GLU A 199 5.43 -3.38 16.21
CA GLU A 199 5.23 -2.25 17.11
C GLU A 199 6.52 -1.93 17.90
N LYS A 200 7.18 -2.96 18.45
CA LYS A 200 8.46 -2.82 19.18
C LYS A 200 9.60 -2.35 18.30
N ALA A 201 9.58 -2.70 17.01
CA ALA A 201 10.58 -2.31 16.04
C ALA A 201 10.28 -0.96 15.37
N ASN A 202 9.19 -0.28 15.77
CA ASN A 202 8.75 1.00 15.23
C ASN A 202 8.33 0.92 13.75
N GLY A 203 7.58 -0.13 13.38
CA GLY A 203 6.95 -0.28 12.06
C GLY A 203 7.94 -0.64 10.96
N VAL A 204 8.61 -1.79 11.08
CA VAL A 204 9.59 -2.29 10.10
C VAL A 204 8.97 -3.21 9.05
N ILE A 205 7.75 -3.69 9.26
CA ILE A 205 7.01 -4.47 8.28
C ILE A 205 6.39 -3.49 7.27
N GLU A 206 7.01 -3.38 6.10
CA GLU A 206 6.47 -2.62 4.99
C GLU A 206 5.74 -3.53 3.98
N THR A 207 5.59 -3.06 2.73
CA THR A 207 4.79 -3.76 1.73
C THR A 207 5.39 -5.10 1.34
N GLU A 208 6.72 -5.20 1.19
CA GLU A 208 7.38 -6.45 0.76
C GLU A 208 7.34 -7.51 1.87
N GLU A 209 7.67 -7.11 3.11
CA GLU A 209 7.62 -7.98 4.29
C GLU A 209 6.20 -8.48 4.54
N ARG A 210 5.21 -7.59 4.40
CA ARG A 210 3.80 -7.93 4.55
C ARG A 210 3.39 -9.03 3.57
N GLU A 211 3.78 -8.90 2.30
CA GLU A 211 3.47 -9.90 1.29
C GLU A 211 4.13 -11.26 1.59
N ASP A 212 5.39 -11.26 2.04
CA ASP A 212 6.13 -12.48 2.39
C ASP A 212 5.52 -13.19 3.61
N ILE A 213 5.12 -12.45 4.66
CA ILE A 213 4.48 -13.02 5.85
C ILE A 213 3.13 -13.64 5.48
N CYS A 214 2.30 -12.93 4.71
CA CYS A 214 1.02 -13.44 4.24
C CYS A 214 1.17 -14.72 3.40
N ALA A 215 2.15 -14.76 2.50
CA ALA A 215 2.40 -15.93 1.67
C ALA A 215 2.73 -17.18 2.52
N VAL A 216 3.63 -17.04 3.49
CA VAL A 216 3.99 -18.14 4.39
C VAL A 216 2.82 -18.59 5.29
N LEU A 217 1.99 -17.67 5.76
CA LEU A 217 0.79 -17.99 6.54
C LEU A 217 -0.27 -18.72 5.69
N GLU A 218 -0.44 -18.32 4.43
CA GLU A 218 -1.30 -19.02 3.47
C GLU A 218 -0.81 -20.46 3.23
N GLU A 219 0.50 -20.63 3.05
CA GLU A 219 1.14 -21.95 2.88
C GLU A 219 0.90 -22.87 4.08
N MET A 220 1.08 -22.34 5.30
CA MET A 220 0.79 -23.07 6.54
C MET A 220 -0.69 -23.47 6.65
N ALA A 221 -1.62 -22.53 6.37
CA ALA A 221 -3.05 -22.79 6.40
C ALA A 221 -3.46 -23.84 5.33
N HIS A 222 -2.84 -23.78 4.16
CA HIS A 222 -3.03 -24.74 3.08
C HIS A 222 -2.61 -26.15 3.49
N LEU A 223 -1.38 -26.31 4.00
CA LEU A 223 -0.85 -27.61 4.44
C LEU A 223 -1.65 -28.20 5.61
N ALA A 224 -2.14 -27.35 6.51
CA ALA A 224 -3.04 -27.73 7.59
C ALA A 224 -4.48 -28.04 7.12
N ARG A 225 -4.79 -27.88 5.82
CA ARG A 225 -6.11 -28.06 5.19
C ARG A 225 -7.20 -27.14 5.74
N GLN A 226 -6.84 -25.94 6.17
CA GLN A 226 -7.75 -24.95 6.75
C GLN A 226 -7.71 -23.63 5.96
N LYS A 227 -7.94 -23.69 4.64
CA LYS A 227 -7.91 -22.51 3.75
C LYS A 227 -8.81 -21.35 4.20
N VAL A 228 -9.92 -21.63 4.88
CA VAL A 228 -10.83 -20.60 5.43
C VAL A 228 -10.14 -19.68 6.44
N LEU A 229 -9.02 -20.11 7.03
CA LEU A 229 -8.27 -19.29 7.99
C LEU A 229 -7.41 -18.20 7.30
N VAL A 230 -7.24 -18.26 5.97
CA VAL A 230 -6.51 -17.22 5.22
C VAL A 230 -7.24 -15.88 5.33
N ASP A 231 -8.57 -15.88 5.16
CA ASP A 231 -9.38 -14.67 5.33
C ASP A 231 -9.34 -14.16 6.79
N GLU A 232 -9.29 -15.07 7.77
CA GLU A 232 -9.21 -14.69 9.19
C GLU A 232 -7.83 -14.08 9.57
N ILE A 233 -6.75 -14.48 8.89
CA ILE A 233 -5.41 -13.90 9.10
C ILE A 233 -5.43 -12.39 8.80
N ASP A 234 -6.13 -11.99 7.73
CA ASP A 234 -6.28 -10.58 7.37
C ASP A 234 -7.00 -9.75 8.44
N GLU A 235 -7.88 -10.36 9.22
CA GLU A 235 -8.59 -9.69 10.32
C GLU A 235 -7.75 -9.54 11.59
N TRP A 236 -6.66 -10.31 11.74
CA TRP A 236 -5.83 -10.31 12.95
C TRP A 236 -4.58 -9.44 12.84
N ARG A 237 -4.12 -9.14 11.61
CA ARG A 237 -2.91 -8.35 11.39
C ARG A 237 -3.15 -6.87 11.62
N GLU A 238 -2.13 -6.19 12.13
CA GLU A 238 -2.14 -4.73 12.36
C GLU A 238 -1.02 -4.00 11.61
N TRP A 239 -0.06 -4.75 11.05
CA TRP A 239 1.01 -4.30 10.14
C TRP A 239 0.59 -4.30 8.68
#